data_AF-A0A968XL09-F1
#
_entry.id   AF-A0A968XL09-F1
#
_cell.length_a   1.000
_cell.length_b   1.000
_cell.length_c   1.000
_cell.angle_alpha   90.00
_cell.angle_beta   90.00
_cell.angle_gamma   90.00
#
_symmetry.space_group_name_H-M   'P 1'
#
loop_
_entity.id
_entity.type
_entity.pdbx_description
1 polymer ?
#
loop_
_entity_poly.entity_id
_entity_poly.type
_entity_poly.pdbx_seq_one_letter_code
_entity_poly.pdbx_strand_id
1 'polypeptide(L)'
;MSESNRNMNDTPAEIRRLQFEMMSKLSTNRRIELACEMFQTAREMIIASFPPNLSEKEFKKQLYFRTYGEHLPEDFSKMTKHKLLRTLNI
;
A
#
# COMPACT_ATOMS: atom_id res chain seq x y z
N MET A 1 -7.88 -1.44 -22.97
CA MET A 1 -7.13 -1.05 -21.76
C MET A 1 -6.56 -2.33 -21.19
N SER A 2 -5.24 -2.47 -21.16
CA SER A 2 -4.50 -3.74 -21.03
C SER A 2 -4.66 -4.42 -19.66
N GLU A 3 -4.79 -5.75 -19.68
CA GLU A 3 -4.90 -6.70 -18.55
C GLU A 3 -3.59 -6.85 -17.73
N SER A 4 -2.80 -5.80 -17.60
CA SER A 4 -1.47 -5.85 -17.00
C SER A 4 -1.39 -5.01 -15.72
N ASN A 5 -2.13 -5.41 -14.68
CA ASN A 5 -1.71 -5.14 -13.30
C ASN A 5 -2.28 -6.23 -12.37
N ARG A 6 -1.59 -7.36 -12.31
CA ARG A 6 -2.00 -8.56 -11.56
C ARG A 6 -1.67 -8.42 -10.06
N ASN A 7 -2.37 -7.55 -9.35
CA ASN A 7 -2.21 -7.32 -7.90
C ASN A 7 -3.23 -8.04 -6.99
N MET A 8 -4.05 -8.96 -7.53
CA MET A 8 -5.04 -9.75 -6.76
C MET A 8 -5.17 -11.18 -7.31
N ASN A 9 -4.04 -11.88 -7.45
CA ASN A 9 -4.01 -13.25 -8.00
C ASN A 9 -4.62 -14.29 -7.03
N ASP A 10 -4.70 -13.95 -5.76
CA ASP A 10 -5.31 -14.75 -4.68
C ASP A 10 -6.84 -14.59 -4.59
N THR A 11 -7.42 -13.66 -5.34
CA THR A 11 -8.85 -13.37 -5.32
C THR A 11 -9.52 -13.93 -6.59
N PRO A 12 -10.53 -14.80 -6.49
CA PRO A 12 -11.25 -15.32 -7.67
C PRO A 12 -11.84 -14.22 -8.55
N ALA A 13 -11.96 -14.49 -9.86
CA ALA A 13 -12.41 -13.48 -10.82
C ALA A 13 -13.83 -12.95 -10.55
N GLU A 14 -14.72 -13.81 -10.09
CA GLU A 14 -16.09 -13.44 -9.68
C GLU A 14 -16.10 -12.46 -8.51
N ILE A 15 -15.22 -12.64 -7.52
CA ILE A 15 -15.11 -11.76 -6.35
C ILE A 15 -14.53 -10.41 -6.76
N ARG A 16 -13.56 -10.38 -7.68
CA ARG A 16 -13.06 -9.11 -8.24
C ARG A 16 -14.15 -8.33 -8.98
N ARG A 17 -15.01 -9.01 -9.74
CA ARG A 17 -16.15 -8.38 -10.42
C ARG A 17 -17.15 -7.81 -9.42
N LEU A 18 -17.51 -8.59 -8.41
CA LEU A 18 -18.43 -8.15 -7.36
C LEU A 18 -17.88 -6.92 -6.62
N GLN A 19 -16.60 -6.94 -6.25
CA GLN A 19 -15.94 -5.80 -5.60
C GLN A 19 -15.96 -4.56 -6.49
N PHE A 20 -15.64 -4.70 -7.77
CA PHE A 20 -15.73 -3.60 -8.73
C PHE A 20 -17.15 -3.02 -8.82
N GLU A 21 -18.16 -3.88 -8.98
CA GLU A 21 -19.56 -3.45 -9.06
C GLU A 21 -20.03 -2.72 -7.80
N MET A 22 -19.65 -3.20 -6.61
CA MET A 22 -19.95 -2.52 -5.35
C MET A 22 -19.29 -1.14 -5.28
N MET A 23 -18.02 -1.04 -5.67
CA MET A 23 -17.29 0.23 -5.66
C MET A 23 -17.86 1.22 -6.67
N SER A 24 -18.33 0.78 -7.84
CA SER A 24 -18.94 1.63 -8.86
C SER A 24 -20.26 2.27 -8.42
N LYS A 25 -20.95 1.69 -7.42
CA LYS A 25 -22.18 2.26 -6.85
C LYS A 25 -21.92 3.39 -5.85
N LEU A 26 -20.67 3.57 -5.40
CA LEU A 26 -20.29 4.60 -4.44
C LEU A 26 -19.96 5.92 -5.14
N SER A 27 -20.24 7.04 -4.48
CA SER A 27 -19.76 8.35 -4.93
C SER A 27 -18.22 8.42 -4.88
N THR A 28 -17.63 9.31 -5.69
CA THR A 28 -16.17 9.51 -5.69
C THR A 28 -15.64 9.88 -4.30
N ASN A 29 -16.33 10.77 -3.58
CA ASN A 29 -15.94 11.15 -2.22
C ASN A 29 -15.96 9.94 -1.28
N ARG A 30 -17.01 9.11 -1.35
CA ARG A 30 -17.09 7.93 -0.49
C ARG A 30 -16.01 6.89 -0.81
N ARG A 31 -15.62 6.75 -2.08
CA ARG A 31 -14.50 5.89 -2.46
C ARG A 31 -13.16 6.38 -1.88
N ILE A 32 -12.94 7.69 -1.83
CA ILE A 32 -11.74 8.28 -1.22
C ILE A 32 -11.73 8.05 0.29
N GLU A 33 -12.84 8.32 0.96
CA GLU A 33 -12.98 8.07 2.41
C GLU A 33 -12.70 6.60 2.75
N LEU A 34 -13.33 5.67 2.01
CA LEU A 34 -13.13 4.24 2.22
C LEU A 34 -11.66 3.83 1.99
N ALA A 35 -11.00 4.36 0.96
CA ALA A 35 -9.58 4.10 0.72
C ALA A 35 -8.70 4.59 1.88
N CYS A 36 -9.00 5.77 2.44
CA CYS A 36 -8.30 6.31 3.61
C CYS A 36 -8.54 5.46 4.86
N GLU A 37 -9.79 5.05 5.12
CA GLU A 37 -10.16 4.18 6.24
C GLU A 37 -9.40 2.84 6.14
N MET A 38 -9.44 2.19 4.96
CA MET A 38 -8.74 0.94 4.71
C MET A 38 -7.23 1.06 4.89
N PHE A 39 -6.62 2.13 4.38
CA PHE A 39 -5.19 2.38 4.54
C PHE A 39 -4.81 2.57 6.01
N GLN A 40 -5.60 3.34 6.75
CA GLN A 40 -5.37 3.58 8.17
C GLN A 40 -5.43 2.27 8.96
N THR A 41 -6.46 1.45 8.75
CA THR A 41 -6.59 0.14 9.40
C THR A 41 -5.45 -0.79 9.03
N ALA A 42 -5.05 -0.86 7.76
CA ALA A 42 -3.91 -1.67 7.32
C ALA A 42 -2.60 -1.23 8.01
N ARG A 43 -2.37 0.08 8.12
CA ARG A 43 -1.20 0.63 8.79
C ARG A 43 -1.18 0.30 10.28
N GLU A 44 -2.31 0.40 10.97
CA GLU A 44 -2.44 0.04 12.38
C GLU A 44 -2.13 -1.45 12.60
N MET A 45 -2.68 -2.33 11.76
CA MET A 45 -2.39 -3.76 11.83
C MET A 45 -0.91 -4.08 11.59
N ILE A 46 -0.27 -3.42 10.61
CA ILE A 46 1.17 -3.57 10.38
C ILE A 46 1.96 -3.17 11.62
N ILE A 47 1.70 -1.98 12.16
CA ILE A 47 2.43 -1.45 13.33
C ILE A 47 2.22 -2.35 14.55
N ALA A 48 1.01 -2.84 14.78
CA ALA A 48 0.71 -3.77 15.88
C ALA A 48 1.47 -5.10 15.78
N SER A 49 1.91 -5.49 14.58
CA SER A 49 2.70 -6.71 14.37
C SER A 49 4.20 -6.57 14.67
N PHE A 50 4.67 -5.35 14.98
CA PHE A 50 6.10 -5.10 15.17
C PHE A 50 6.60 -5.55 16.55
N PRO A 51 7.87 -5.98 16.64
CA PRO A 51 8.54 -6.12 17.93
C PRO A 51 8.49 -4.81 18.74
N PRO A 52 8.35 -4.88 20.08
CA PRO A 52 8.46 -3.69 20.92
C PRO A 52 9.89 -3.12 20.89
N ASN A 53 10.04 -1.83 21.23
CA ASN A 53 11.33 -1.14 21.41
C ASN A 53 12.22 -1.04 20.15
N LEU A 54 11.63 -0.98 18.96
CA LEU A 54 12.40 -0.65 17.75
C LEU A 54 12.95 0.79 17.83
N SER A 55 14.19 0.97 17.39
CA SER A 55 14.69 2.31 17.08
C SER A 55 13.86 2.92 15.95
N GLU A 56 13.79 4.25 15.87
CA GLU A 56 13.04 4.95 14.81
C GLU A 56 13.49 4.51 13.40
N LYS A 57 14.79 4.28 13.21
CA LYS A 57 15.36 3.82 11.93
C LYS A 57 14.84 2.43 11.56
N GLU A 58 14.85 1.49 12.50
CA GLU A 58 14.37 0.13 12.26
C GLU A 58 12.85 0.07 12.10
N PHE A 59 12.12 0.88 12.86
CA PHE A 59 10.68 1.06 12.67
C PHE A 59 10.34 1.50 11.25
N LYS A 60 11.01 2.54 10.73
CA LYS A 60 10.78 3.05 9.36
C LYS A 60 11.10 2.00 8.30
N LYS A 61 12.20 1.27 8.45
CA LYS A 61 12.56 0.18 7.52
C LYS A 61 11.53 -0.93 7.52
N GLN A 62 11.06 -1.37 8.70
CA GLN A 62 10.04 -2.41 8.79
C GLN A 62 8.70 -1.96 8.24
N LEU A 63 8.28 -0.72 8.52
CA LEU A 63 7.06 -0.14 7.96
C LEU A 63 7.10 -0.09 6.44
N TYR A 64 8.24 0.35 5.88
CA TYR A 64 8.43 0.37 4.44
C TYR A 64 8.33 -1.03 3.84
N PHE A 65 9.09 -1.99 4.39
CA PHE A 65 9.10 -3.37 3.91
C PHE A 65 7.73 -4.02 3.97
N ARG A 66 6.97 -3.83 5.05
CA ARG A 66 5.64 -4.42 5.20
C ARG A 66 4.58 -3.75 4.33
N THR A 67 4.80 -2.51 3.91
CA THR A 67 3.87 -1.78 3.04
C THR A 67 4.11 -2.09 1.56
N TYR A 68 5.38 -2.15 1.13
CA TYR A 68 5.75 -2.25 -0.28
C TYR A 68 6.33 -3.61 -0.69
N GLY A 69 6.69 -4.47 0.27
CA GLY A 69 7.27 -5.79 0.00
C GLY A 69 8.76 -5.78 -0.34
N GLU A 70 9.42 -4.62 -0.30
CA GLU A 70 10.84 -4.44 -0.62
C GLU A 70 11.58 -3.63 0.45
N HIS A 71 12.89 -3.79 0.52
CA HIS A 71 13.69 -3.07 1.52
C HIS A 71 13.88 -1.60 1.14
N LEU A 72 13.86 -0.72 2.16
CA LEU A 72 14.12 0.70 1.97
C LEU A 72 15.52 0.89 1.36
N PRO A 73 15.65 1.57 0.20
CA PRO A 73 16.95 1.78 -0.44
C PRO A 73 17.95 2.46 0.49
N GLU A 74 19.20 2.01 0.50
CA GLU A 74 20.25 2.58 1.38
C GLU A 74 20.52 4.05 1.07
N ASP A 75 20.35 4.48 -0.18
CA ASP A 75 20.53 5.86 -0.62
C ASP A 75 19.25 6.70 -0.49
N PHE A 76 18.19 6.21 0.18
CA PHE A 76 16.90 6.90 0.28
C PHE A 76 17.03 8.35 0.74
N SER A 77 17.90 8.65 1.71
CA SER A 77 18.12 10.02 2.21
C SER A 77 18.76 10.95 1.19
N LYS A 78 19.39 10.40 0.15
CA LYS A 78 20.04 11.11 -0.96
C LYS A 78 19.19 11.11 -2.22
N MET A 79 18.08 10.38 -2.24
CA MET A 79 17.19 10.33 -3.41
C MET A 79 16.46 11.67 -3.55
N THR A 80 16.56 12.26 -4.74
CA THR A 80 15.73 13.42 -5.09
C THR A 80 14.27 12.98 -5.26
N LYS A 81 13.32 13.90 -5.07
CA LYS A 81 11.88 13.63 -5.21
C LYS A 81 11.53 12.89 -6.51
N HIS A 82 12.17 13.27 -7.61
CA HIS A 82 11.99 12.61 -8.92
C HIS A 82 12.48 11.15 -8.93
N LYS A 83 13.64 10.87 -8.31
CA LYS A 83 14.18 9.50 -8.21
C LYS A 83 13.30 8.63 -7.31
N LEU A 84 12.77 9.21 -6.25
CA LEU A 84 11.87 8.53 -5.30
C LEU A 84 10.56 8.09 -5.95
N LEU A 85 9.87 8.98 -6.66
CA LEU A 85 8.59 8.67 -7.33
C LEU A 85 8.76 7.53 -8.35
N ARG A 86 9.86 7.55 -9.11
CA ARG A 86 10.18 6.49 -10.07
C ARG A 86 10.41 5.13 -9.41
N THR A 87 11.10 5.09 -8.26
CA THR A 87 11.32 3.84 -7.52
C THR A 87 10.02 3.29 -6.94
N LEU A 88 9.14 4.16 -6.45
CA LEU A 88 7.84 3.77 -5.90
C LEU A 88 6.77 3.46 -6.97
N ASN A 89 7.10 3.64 -8.25
CA ASN A 89 6.21 3.41 -9.39
C ASN A 89 4.87 4.18 -9.30
N ILE A 90 4.92 5.42 -8.78
CA ILE A 90 3.80 6.37 -8.63
C ILE A 90 4.06 7.67 -9.40
#